data_AF-A0A7S3GWU0-F1
#
_entry.id   AF-A0A7S3GWU0-F1
#
_cell.length_a   1.000
_cell.length_b   1.000
_cell.length_c   1.000
_cell.angle_alpha   90.00
_cell.angle_beta   90.00
_cell.angle_gamma   90.00
#
_symmetry.space_group_name_H-M   'P 1'
#
loop_
_entity.id
_entity.type
_entity.pdbx_description
1 polymer ?
#
loop_
_entity_poly.entity_id
_entity_poly.type
_entity_poly.pdbx_seq_one_letter_code
_entity_poly.pdbx_strand_id
1 'polypeptide(L)'
;GSVIFGIVCGLFTVRWLGTANRPVSEIDVLVQSAITLVSAYLTFYVAQKVLLISGALACATAGAMVAWRGPPVILSHETMHNVWDMAEWVLNTLIFLLAGLIIGKRIFHLVQPIEWLYLIVLYIMLMIIRFFVIFLSWPILSNTGHKCSWQDAVFMGWGGLRGALGMALALLVYRNGPEEM
;
A
#
# COMPACT_ATOMS: atom_id res chain seq x y z
N GLY A 1 12.38 -9.01 -10.12
CA GLY A 1 12.45 -9.77 -8.85
C GLY A 1 11.11 -9.82 -8.16
N SER A 2 10.74 -8.78 -7.41
CA SER A 2 9.56 -8.76 -6.53
C SER A 2 8.23 -9.11 -7.21
N VAL A 3 8.00 -8.62 -8.43
CA VAL A 3 6.74 -8.89 -9.17
C VAL A 3 6.58 -10.37 -9.48
N ILE A 4 7.63 -11.00 -10.01
CA ILE A 4 7.60 -12.44 -10.36
C ILE A 4 7.42 -13.27 -9.09
N PHE A 5 8.14 -12.94 -8.02
CA PHE A 5 8.02 -13.63 -6.74
C PHE A 5 6.61 -13.49 -6.15
N GLY A 6 6.06 -12.28 -6.14
CA GLY A 6 4.69 -12.02 -5.69
C GLY A 6 3.66 -12.78 -6.53
N ILE A 7 3.85 -12.90 -7.85
CA ILE A 7 2.97 -13.71 -8.70
C ILE A 7 2.99 -15.18 -8.28
N VAL A 8 4.18 -15.74 -8.06
CA VAL A 8 4.35 -17.14 -7.63
C VAL A 8 3.72 -17.36 -6.25
N CYS A 9 3.97 -16.47 -5.29
CA CYS A 9 3.34 -16.52 -3.97
C CYS A 9 1.82 -16.40 -4.05
N GLY A 10 1.27 -15.49 -4.86
CA GLY A 10 -0.16 -15.35 -5.05
C GLY A 10 -0.83 -16.60 -5.63
N LEU A 11 -0.20 -17.24 -6.62
CA LEU A 11 -0.69 -18.52 -7.16
C LEU A 11 -0.64 -19.65 -6.12
N PHE A 12 0.41 -19.69 -5.30
CA PHE A 12 0.52 -20.62 -4.18
C PHE A 12 -0.62 -20.41 -3.18
N THR A 13 -0.89 -19.17 -2.81
CA THR A 13 -1.98 -18.80 -1.89
C THR A 13 -3.35 -19.19 -2.43
N VAL A 14 -3.64 -18.93 -3.72
CA VAL A 14 -4.91 -19.35 -4.34
C VAL A 14 -5.07 -20.87 -4.31
N ARG A 15 -3.99 -21.64 -4.58
CA ARG A 15 -4.03 -23.11 -4.44
C ARG A 15 -4.23 -23.57 -3.00
N TRP A 16 -3.62 -22.86 -2.05
CA TRP A 16 -3.75 -23.16 -0.64
C TRP A 16 -5.18 -22.92 -0.14
N LEU A 17 -5.81 -21.81 -0.56
CA LEU A 17 -7.24 -21.55 -0.32
C LEU A 17 -8.12 -22.65 -0.91
N GLY A 18 -7.80 -23.14 -2.11
CA GLY A 18 -8.56 -24.21 -2.77
C GLY A 18 -8.49 -25.55 -2.04
N THR A 19 -7.38 -25.83 -1.35
CA THR A 19 -7.22 -27.04 -0.54
C THR A 19 -7.98 -26.97 0.78
N ALA A 20 -8.14 -25.76 1.33
CA ALA A 20 -8.94 -25.49 2.52
C ALA A 20 -10.45 -25.35 2.23
N ASN A 21 -10.85 -25.49 0.96
CA ASN A 21 -12.24 -25.34 0.54
C ASN A 21 -13.05 -26.61 0.86
N ARG A 22 -13.51 -26.72 2.10
CA ARG A 22 -14.49 -27.74 2.53
C ARG A 22 -15.78 -26.99 2.86
N PRO A 23 -16.85 -27.08 2.05
CA PRO A 23 -18.01 -26.20 2.14
C PRO A 23 -18.99 -26.57 3.28
N VAL A 24 -18.50 -26.93 4.47
CA VAL A 24 -19.34 -27.55 5.51
C VAL A 24 -19.51 -26.68 6.77
N SER A 25 -18.75 -25.59 7.00
CA SER A 25 -18.94 -24.73 8.19
C SER A 25 -18.58 -23.23 8.01
N GLU A 26 -19.21 -22.34 8.80
CA GLU A 26 -18.86 -20.90 8.88
C GLU A 26 -17.41 -20.66 9.34
N ILE A 27 -16.83 -21.62 10.08
CA ILE A 27 -15.44 -21.60 10.54
C ILE A 27 -14.47 -21.54 9.35
N ASP A 28 -14.84 -22.14 8.22
CA ASP A 28 -14.00 -22.20 7.02
C ASP A 28 -13.78 -20.81 6.39
N VAL A 29 -14.73 -19.87 6.55
CA VAL A 29 -14.60 -18.48 6.06
C VAL A 29 -13.56 -17.70 6.87
N LEU A 30 -13.56 -17.88 8.20
CA LEU A 30 -12.56 -17.26 9.08
C LEU A 30 -11.16 -17.83 8.81
N VAL A 31 -11.07 -19.15 8.60
CA VAL A 31 -9.80 -19.81 8.23
C VAL A 31 -9.27 -19.29 6.90
N GLN A 32 -10.12 -19.13 5.88
CA GLN A 32 -9.69 -18.53 4.60
C GLN A 32 -9.15 -17.11 4.78
N SER A 33 -9.83 -16.28 5.57
CA SER A 33 -9.38 -14.92 5.88
C SER A 33 -8.02 -14.93 6.59
N ALA A 34 -7.85 -15.80 7.59
CA ALA A 34 -6.57 -15.98 8.28
C ALA A 34 -5.44 -16.44 7.33
N ILE A 35 -5.71 -17.36 6.39
CA ILE A 35 -4.73 -17.79 5.39
C ILE A 35 -4.29 -16.61 4.52
N THR A 36 -5.20 -15.72 4.12
CA THR A 36 -4.81 -14.53 3.33
C THR A 36 -3.90 -13.58 4.11
N LEU A 37 -4.17 -13.36 5.40
CA LEU A 37 -3.32 -12.53 6.28
C LEU A 37 -1.93 -13.15 6.49
N VAL A 38 -1.88 -14.44 6.80
CA VAL A 38 -0.62 -15.19 6.97
C VAL A 38 0.18 -15.19 5.66
N SER A 39 -0.48 -15.42 4.53
CA SER A 39 0.14 -15.35 3.21
C SER A 39 0.74 -13.97 2.92
N ALA A 40 0.02 -12.88 3.23
CA ALA A 40 0.52 -11.53 3.01
C ALA A 40 1.80 -11.27 3.83
N TYR A 41 1.80 -11.66 5.11
CA TYR A 41 2.97 -11.53 5.98
C TYR A 41 4.15 -12.39 5.53
N LEU A 42 3.91 -13.67 5.18
CA LEU A 42 4.95 -14.58 4.70
C LEU A 42 5.58 -14.09 3.40
N THR A 43 4.76 -13.62 2.46
CA THR A 43 5.25 -13.06 1.18
C THR A 43 6.17 -11.87 1.45
N PHE A 44 5.75 -10.96 2.34
CA PHE A 44 6.57 -9.82 2.72
C PHE A 44 7.88 -10.25 3.40
N TYR A 45 7.81 -11.15 4.38
CA TYR A 45 8.97 -11.61 5.15
C TYR A 45 10.00 -12.30 4.26
N VAL A 46 9.58 -13.27 3.43
CA VAL A 46 10.49 -14.02 2.55
C VAL A 46 11.11 -13.09 1.51
N ALA A 47 10.31 -12.21 0.90
CA ALA A 47 10.82 -11.25 -0.07
C ALA A 47 11.88 -10.31 0.56
N GLN A 48 11.60 -9.77 1.74
CA GLN A 48 12.46 -8.76 2.35
C GLN A 48 13.68 -9.35 3.05
N LYS A 49 13.54 -10.47 3.78
CA LYS A 49 14.60 -11.04 4.62
C LYS A 49 15.43 -12.11 3.92
N VAL A 50 14.82 -12.94 3.09
CA VAL A 50 15.52 -14.05 2.44
C VAL A 50 16.06 -13.62 1.08
N LEU A 51 15.22 -12.96 0.28
CA LEU A 51 15.55 -12.60 -1.10
C LEU A 51 16.15 -11.20 -1.25
N LEU A 52 16.13 -10.37 -0.19
CA LEU A 52 16.63 -8.99 -0.19
C LEU A 52 16.01 -8.11 -1.31
N ILE A 53 14.78 -8.41 -1.71
CA ILE A 53 14.00 -7.64 -2.69
C ILE A 53 12.89 -6.86 -1.98
N SER A 54 12.24 -5.92 -2.68
CA SER A 54 11.13 -5.14 -2.08
C SER A 54 9.96 -6.05 -1.69
N GLY A 55 9.77 -6.22 -0.38
CA GLY A 55 8.69 -7.03 0.18
C GLY A 55 7.32 -6.39 0.01
N ALA A 56 7.22 -5.06 0.09
CA ALA A 56 5.96 -4.35 -0.12
C ALA A 56 5.43 -4.55 -1.55
N LEU A 57 6.30 -4.47 -2.56
CA LEU A 57 5.93 -4.70 -3.95
C LEU A 57 5.59 -6.17 -4.23
N ALA A 58 6.28 -7.11 -3.58
CA ALA A 58 5.96 -8.54 -3.66
C ALA A 58 4.59 -8.85 -3.04
N CYS A 59 4.27 -8.26 -1.88
CA CYS A 59 2.96 -8.39 -1.25
C CYS A 59 1.84 -7.79 -2.12
N ALA A 60 2.05 -6.60 -2.68
CA ALA A 60 1.08 -5.96 -3.57
C ALA A 60 0.77 -6.80 -4.83
N THR A 61 1.80 -7.40 -5.42
CA THR A 61 1.64 -8.25 -6.61
C THR A 61 1.02 -9.61 -6.26
N ALA A 62 1.32 -10.18 -5.10
CA ALA A 62 0.62 -11.37 -4.60
C ALA A 62 -0.86 -11.09 -4.33
N GLY A 63 -1.19 -9.95 -3.71
CA GLY A 63 -2.56 -9.50 -3.48
C GLY A 63 -3.33 -9.29 -4.78
N ALA A 64 -2.71 -8.66 -5.78
CA ALA A 64 -3.30 -8.49 -7.11
C ALA A 64 -3.59 -9.84 -7.79
N MET A 65 -2.69 -10.83 -7.67
CA MET A 65 -2.93 -12.18 -8.19
C MET A 65 -4.06 -12.91 -7.46
N VAL A 66 -4.16 -12.77 -6.13
CA VAL A 66 -5.28 -13.30 -5.33
C VAL A 66 -6.59 -12.61 -5.73
N ALA A 67 -6.60 -11.30 -5.97
CA ALA A 67 -7.79 -10.59 -6.44
C ALA A 67 -8.24 -11.06 -7.83
N TRP A 68 -7.29 -11.37 -8.72
CA TRP A 68 -7.62 -11.85 -10.07
C TRP A 68 -8.11 -13.30 -10.10
N ARG A 69 -7.46 -14.21 -9.37
CA ARG A 69 -7.72 -15.67 -9.46
C ARG A 69 -8.42 -16.28 -8.24
N GLY A 70 -8.52 -15.54 -7.15
CA GLY A 70 -9.18 -15.95 -5.90
C GLY A 70 -10.72 -15.98 -5.92
N PRO A 71 -11.45 -15.16 -6.72
CA PRO A 71 -12.92 -15.15 -6.67
C PRO A 71 -13.64 -16.50 -6.79
N PRO A 72 -13.21 -17.47 -7.64
CA PRO A 72 -13.86 -18.78 -7.72
C PRO A 72 -13.58 -19.70 -6.51
N VAL A 73 -12.66 -19.34 -5.62
CA VAL A 73 -12.21 -20.18 -4.50
C VAL A 73 -12.71 -19.66 -3.14
N ILE A 74 -12.97 -18.36 -3.05
CA ILE A 74 -13.42 -17.68 -1.83
C ILE A 74 -14.89 -18.02 -1.56
N LEU A 75 -15.19 -18.49 -0.33
CA LEU A 75 -16.56 -18.87 0.07
C LEU A 75 -17.47 -17.65 0.27
N SER A 76 -16.97 -16.63 0.96
CA SER A 76 -17.69 -15.38 1.25
C SER A 76 -16.80 -14.19 1.00
N HIS A 77 -17.12 -13.45 -0.07
CA HIS A 77 -16.40 -12.22 -0.43
C HIS A 77 -16.65 -11.10 0.58
N GLU A 78 -17.89 -10.97 1.05
CA GLU A 78 -18.28 -9.93 1.99
C GLU A 78 -17.55 -10.06 3.33
N THR A 79 -17.51 -11.25 3.90
CA THR A 79 -16.82 -11.48 5.17
C THR A 79 -15.31 -11.24 5.03
N MET A 80 -14.70 -11.69 3.94
CA MET A 80 -13.27 -11.48 3.71
C MET A 80 -12.94 -9.99 3.53
N HIS A 81 -13.79 -9.25 2.80
CA HIS A 81 -13.63 -7.81 2.64
C HIS A 81 -13.75 -7.10 3.99
N ASN A 82 -14.78 -7.41 4.79
CA ASN A 82 -14.98 -6.83 6.12
C ASN A 82 -13.78 -7.07 7.06
N VAL A 83 -13.18 -8.27 7.01
CA VAL A 83 -11.97 -8.59 7.80
C VAL A 83 -10.78 -7.73 7.36
N TRP A 84 -10.56 -7.60 6.05
CA TRP A 84 -9.47 -6.77 5.52
C TRP A 84 -9.70 -5.28 5.76
N ASP A 85 -10.93 -4.80 5.64
CA ASP A 85 -11.31 -3.40 5.90
C ASP A 85 -11.12 -3.05 7.38
N MET A 86 -11.48 -3.95 8.29
CA MET A 86 -11.21 -3.78 9.72
C MET A 86 -9.70 -3.73 9.98
N ALA A 87 -8.92 -4.63 9.38
CA ALA A 87 -7.46 -4.64 9.54
C ALA A 87 -6.83 -3.35 8.98
N GLU A 88 -7.25 -2.92 7.79
CA GLU A 88 -6.81 -1.65 7.20
C GLU A 88 -7.15 -0.47 8.10
N TRP A 89 -8.38 -0.41 8.62
CA TRP A 89 -8.81 0.66 9.51
C TRP A 89 -7.98 0.74 10.80
N VAL A 90 -7.72 -0.41 11.43
CA VAL A 90 -6.87 -0.48 12.64
C VAL A 90 -5.43 -0.05 12.32
N LEU A 91 -4.84 -0.56 11.22
CA LEU A 91 -3.46 -0.25 10.83
C LEU A 91 -3.28 1.23 10.42
N ASN A 92 -4.26 1.79 9.70
CA ASN A 92 -4.28 3.21 9.35
C ASN A 92 -4.40 4.07 10.61
N THR A 93 -5.28 3.73 11.54
CA THR A 93 -5.40 4.44 12.82
C THR A 93 -4.08 4.38 13.60
N LEU A 94 -3.46 3.21 13.67
CA LEU A 94 -2.19 3.02 14.36
C LEU A 94 -1.07 3.87 13.74
N ILE A 95 -0.93 3.88 12.41
CA ILE A 95 0.16 4.61 11.78
C ILE A 95 -0.02 6.13 11.87
N PHE A 96 -1.25 6.64 11.78
CA PHE A 96 -1.53 8.05 11.99
C PHE A 96 -1.32 8.47 13.45
N LEU A 97 -1.73 7.63 14.41
CA LEU A 97 -1.50 7.85 15.83
C LEU A 97 0.00 7.90 16.14
N LEU A 98 0.77 6.90 15.68
CA LEU A 98 2.22 6.83 15.88
C LEU A 98 2.92 8.00 15.22
N ALA A 99 2.57 8.33 13.98
CA ALA A 99 3.15 9.46 13.29
C ALA A 99 2.86 10.78 14.02
N GLY A 100 1.61 11.02 14.44
CA GLY A 100 1.25 12.20 15.22
C GLY A 100 1.98 12.29 16.55
N LEU A 101 2.12 11.18 17.27
CA LEU A 101 2.82 11.15 18.56
C LEU A 101 4.34 11.41 18.42
N ILE A 102 4.99 10.74 17.46
CA ILE A 102 6.43 10.83 17.24
C ILE A 102 6.81 12.21 16.69
N ILE A 103 6.13 12.65 15.65
CA ILE A 103 6.39 13.93 14.99
C ILE A 103 6.00 15.08 15.93
N GLY A 104 4.85 14.97 16.59
CA GLY A 104 4.35 15.99 17.52
C GLY A 104 5.34 16.30 18.64
N LYS A 105 5.91 15.27 19.29
CA LYS A 105 6.88 15.47 20.39
C LYS A 105 8.10 16.31 20.01
N ARG A 106 8.57 16.27 18.75
CA ARG A 106 9.77 16.98 18.32
C ARG A 106 9.48 18.35 17.69
N ILE A 107 8.38 18.47 16.94
CA ILE A 107 8.01 19.71 16.24
C ILE A 107 7.66 20.85 17.22
N PHE A 108 7.08 20.57 18.39
CA PHE A 108 6.69 21.65 19.31
C PHE A 108 7.86 22.46 19.90
N HIS A 109 9.11 21.98 19.80
CA HIS A 109 10.25 22.64 20.43
C HIS A 109 11.30 23.23 19.45
N LEU A 110 11.27 22.87 18.17
CA LEU A 110 12.36 23.20 17.23
C LEU A 110 11.95 24.01 15.99
N VAL A 111 10.66 24.29 15.77
CA VAL A 111 10.23 24.88 14.50
C VAL A 111 10.60 26.34 14.37
N GLN A 112 11.55 26.63 13.49
CA GLN A 112 11.88 27.99 13.08
C GLN A 112 10.93 28.48 11.97
N PRO A 113 10.70 29.81 11.83
CA PRO A 113 9.88 30.37 10.76
C PRO A 113 10.34 29.96 9.34
N ILE A 114 11.65 29.69 9.18
CA ILE A 114 12.22 29.25 7.90
C ILE A 114 11.77 27.84 7.50
N GLU A 115 11.47 26.97 8.45
CA GLU A 115 11.01 25.60 8.17
C GLU A 115 9.60 25.57 7.59
N TRP A 116 8.76 26.53 8.00
CA TRP A 116 7.46 26.74 7.36
C TRP A 116 7.60 27.11 5.88
N LEU A 117 8.61 27.93 5.54
CA LEU A 117 8.90 28.25 4.15
C LEU A 117 9.35 27.01 3.37
N TYR A 118 10.26 26.20 3.93
CA TYR A 118 10.68 24.94 3.31
C TYR A 118 9.50 23.99 3.09
N LEU A 119 8.56 23.91 4.05
CA LEU A 119 7.35 23.08 3.92
C LEU A 119 6.48 23.51 2.73
N ILE A 120 6.27 24.83 2.58
CA ILE A 120 5.48 25.40 1.47
C ILE A 120 6.17 25.17 0.13
N VAL A 121 7.49 25.42 0.05
CA VAL A 121 8.26 25.19 -1.18
C VAL A 121 8.24 23.72 -1.57
N LEU A 122 8.45 22.81 -0.60
CA LEU A 122 8.39 21.37 -0.82
C LEU A 122 7.00 20.93 -1.29
N TYR A 123 5.93 21.48 -0.71
CA TYR A 123 4.57 21.21 -1.14
C TYR A 123 4.33 21.59 -2.61
N ILE A 124 4.73 22.81 -3.00
CA ILE A 124 4.58 23.32 -4.38
C ILE A 124 5.42 22.49 -5.34
N MET A 125 6.68 22.20 -4.99
CA MET A 125 7.59 21.41 -5.82
C MET A 125 7.05 19.99 -6.05
N LEU A 126 6.55 19.31 -5.02
CA LEU A 126 5.90 18.00 -5.16
C LEU A 126 4.66 18.06 -6.08
N MET A 127 3.88 19.14 -5.99
CA MET A 127 2.71 19.31 -6.85
C MET A 127 3.12 19.48 -8.32
N ILE A 128 4.15 20.30 -8.60
CA ILE A 128 4.70 20.49 -9.96
C ILE A 128 5.25 19.18 -10.51
N ILE A 129 6.08 18.47 -9.74
CA ILE A 129 6.65 17.17 -10.17
C ILE A 129 5.53 16.19 -10.52
N ARG A 130 4.47 16.16 -9.72
CA ARG A 130 3.33 15.28 -9.97
C ARG A 130 2.60 15.61 -11.27
N PHE A 131 2.26 16.88 -11.48
CA PHE A 131 1.64 17.32 -12.73
C PHE A 131 2.54 16.99 -13.92
N PHE A 132 3.84 17.22 -13.79
CA PHE A 132 4.83 16.90 -14.82
C PHE A 132 4.85 15.39 -15.16
N VAL A 133 4.92 14.51 -14.15
CA VAL A 133 4.95 13.06 -14.36
C VAL A 133 3.66 12.55 -15.03
N ILE A 134 2.50 13.07 -14.61
CA ILE A 134 1.21 12.70 -15.21
C ILE A 134 1.11 13.20 -16.64
N PHE A 135 1.54 14.44 -16.91
CA PHE A 135 1.51 15.01 -18.25
C PHE A 135 2.53 14.34 -19.19
N LEU A 136 3.67 13.90 -18.67
CA LEU A 136 4.64 13.11 -19.42
C LEU A 136 4.13 11.69 -19.73
N SER A 137 3.37 11.11 -18.79
CA SER A 137 2.74 9.79 -18.97
C SER A 137 1.44 9.85 -19.76
N TRP A 138 0.90 11.05 -19.97
CA TRP A 138 -0.29 11.35 -20.75
C TRP A 138 -0.39 10.65 -22.10
N PRO A 139 0.63 10.73 -23.00
CA PRO A 139 0.55 10.08 -24.31
C PRO A 139 0.42 8.55 -24.23
N ILE A 140 0.96 7.93 -23.17
CA ILE A 140 0.84 6.48 -22.95
C ILE A 140 -0.57 6.15 -22.43
N LEU A 141 -1.08 6.97 -21.51
CA LEU A 141 -2.42 6.84 -20.96
C LEU A 141 -3.51 7.06 -22.01
N SER A 142 -3.37 8.07 -22.86
CA SER A 142 -4.34 8.39 -23.91
C SER A 142 -4.41 7.31 -24.99
N ASN A 143 -3.35 6.52 -25.15
CA ASN A 143 -3.27 5.42 -26.10
C ASN A 143 -3.70 4.06 -25.50
N THR A 144 -3.90 3.97 -24.18
CA THR A 144 -4.21 2.72 -23.47
C THR A 144 -5.58 2.78 -22.81
N GLY A 145 -6.60 2.16 -23.42
CA GLY A 145 -7.93 2.02 -22.82
C GLY A 145 -8.88 3.20 -23.06
N HIS A 146 -9.50 3.72 -21.99
CA HIS A 146 -10.42 4.87 -22.09
C HIS A 146 -9.64 6.13 -22.50
N LYS A 147 -10.17 6.88 -23.49
CA LYS A 147 -9.57 8.14 -23.94
C LYS A 147 -9.55 9.14 -22.80
N CYS A 148 -8.42 9.23 -22.13
CA CYS A 148 -8.19 10.24 -21.11
C CYS A 148 -8.16 11.61 -21.80
N SER A 149 -9.01 12.55 -21.38
CA SER A 149 -9.01 13.95 -21.85
C SER A 149 -8.10 14.81 -20.97
N TRP A 150 -7.45 15.84 -21.50
CA TRP A 150 -6.48 16.66 -20.72
C TRP A 150 -7.04 17.17 -19.38
N GLN A 151 -8.36 17.33 -19.29
CA GLN A 151 -9.10 17.65 -18.08
C GLN A 151 -9.01 16.54 -17.01
N ASP A 152 -9.09 15.28 -17.42
CA ASP A 152 -8.85 14.11 -16.58
C ASP A 152 -7.40 14.06 -16.10
N ALA A 153 -6.42 14.48 -16.91
CA ALA A 153 -5.02 14.62 -16.49
C ALA A 153 -4.89 15.53 -15.28
N VAL A 154 -5.52 16.70 -15.40
CA VAL A 154 -5.47 17.75 -14.40
C VAL A 154 -6.21 17.29 -13.14
N PHE A 155 -7.36 16.64 -13.31
CA PHE A 155 -8.11 16.06 -12.22
C PHE A 155 -7.32 14.95 -11.50
N MET A 156 -6.66 14.06 -12.23
CA MET A 156 -5.77 13.03 -11.67
C MET A 156 -4.55 13.63 -10.98
N GLY A 157 -4.02 14.76 -11.46
CA GLY A 157 -2.95 15.51 -10.80
C GLY A 157 -3.38 16.11 -9.48
N TRP A 158 -4.61 16.61 -9.39
CA TRP A 158 -5.15 17.22 -8.19
C TRP A 158 -5.66 16.19 -7.17
N GLY A 159 -6.29 15.11 -7.62
CA GLY A 159 -7.08 14.20 -6.78
C GLY A 159 -6.30 13.19 -5.92
N GLY A 160 -4.97 13.26 -5.83
CA GLY A 160 -4.24 12.20 -5.09
C GLY A 160 -4.17 12.51 -3.62
N LEU A 161 -4.82 11.66 -2.86
CA LEU A 161 -4.69 11.60 -1.41
C LEU A 161 -3.27 11.17 -1.02
N ARG A 162 -2.64 11.96 -0.15
CA ARG A 162 -1.45 11.50 0.58
C ARG A 162 -1.92 10.49 1.63
N GLY A 163 -1.57 9.22 1.42
CA GLY A 163 -2.02 8.11 2.26
C GLY A 163 -1.03 7.71 3.35
N ALA A 164 -1.38 6.64 4.07
CA ALA A 164 -0.60 6.02 5.14
C ALA A 164 0.85 5.66 4.74
N LEU A 165 1.10 5.28 3.48
CA LEU A 165 2.44 4.94 2.98
C LEU A 165 3.43 6.10 3.12
N GLY A 166 2.98 7.34 2.90
CA GLY A 166 3.82 8.53 3.07
C GLY A 166 4.24 8.72 4.54
N MET A 167 3.31 8.48 5.47
CA MET A 167 3.59 8.53 6.91
C MET A 167 4.54 7.42 7.34
N ALA A 168 4.38 6.21 6.78
CA ALA A 168 5.30 5.09 7.02
C ALA A 168 6.73 5.41 6.61
N LEU A 169 6.91 6.00 5.42
CA LEU A 169 8.21 6.42 4.92
C LEU A 169 8.81 7.55 5.77
N ALA A 170 7.99 8.53 6.18
CA ALA A 170 8.45 9.59 7.07
C ALA A 170 8.99 9.02 8.41
N LEU A 171 8.28 8.06 9.01
CA LEU A 171 8.73 7.38 10.22
C LEU A 171 9.99 6.53 10.01
N LEU A 172 10.12 5.88 8.85
CA LEU A 172 11.30 5.09 8.51
C LEU A 172 12.53 5.95 8.29
N VAL A 173 12.38 7.09 7.60
CA VAL A 173 13.46 8.08 7.45
C VAL A 173 13.82 8.68 8.80
N TYR A 174 12.84 9.02 9.64
CA TYR A 174 13.09 9.48 11.00
C TYR A 174 13.91 8.48 11.81
N ARG A 175 13.59 7.18 11.71
CA ARG A 175 14.33 6.12 12.41
C ARG A 175 15.74 5.89 11.87
N ASN A 176 15.96 6.04 10.57
CA ASN A 176 17.24 5.76 9.90
C ASN A 176 18.11 7.00 9.72
N GLY A 177 17.59 8.20 9.98
CA GLY A 177 18.35 9.45 9.94
C GLY A 177 19.34 9.52 11.11
N PRO A 178 20.48 10.23 10.94
CA PRO A 178 21.41 10.44 12.04
C PRO A 178 20.70 11.09 13.23
N GLU A 179 20.99 10.62 14.46
CA GLU A 179 20.34 11.08 15.70
C GLU A 179 20.60 12.57 16.03
N GLU A 180 21.39 13.26 15.22
CA GLU A 180 21.76 14.66 15.40
C GLU A 180 21.12 15.54 14.32
N MET A 181 19.90 16.03 14.57
CA MET A 181 19.40 17.41 14.34
C MET A 181 18.17 17.64 15.21
#